data_AF-A0A9D9EIW1-F1
#
_entry.id   AF-A0A9D9EIW1-F1
#
_cell.length_a   1.000
_cell.length_b   1.000
_cell.length_c   1.000
_cell.angle_alpha   90.00
_cell.angle_beta   90.00
_cell.angle_gamma   90.00
#
_symmetry.space_group_name_H-M   'P 1'
#
loop_
_entity.id
_entity.type
_entity.pdbx_description
1 polymer ?
#
loop_
_entity_poly.entity_id
_entity_poly.type
_entity_poly.pdbx_seq_one_letter_code
_entity_poly.pdbx_strand_id
1 'polypeptide(L)'
;MDYSTLYLFIAFVCLGLVIALLNFLTKKKNRKRIQEDTPDIPASDNSTVQAQALTDNPKQQGYVRPEGCCGMHEVCEKDSLLSESPEIIYFADEELDAYKGREAFDYKSEEIAEFEDVLLTLKESEVSEWLKSLQLRGIVPPQSIMDEALMIVSERRANSVND
;
A
#
# COMPACT_ATOMS: atom_id res chain seq x y z
N MET A 1 -7.92 -29.15 -39.40
CA MET A 1 -8.08 -28.59 -38.04
C MET A 1 -8.87 -29.60 -37.25
N ASP A 2 -8.20 -30.30 -36.35
CA ASP A 2 -8.81 -31.39 -35.60
C ASP A 2 -9.75 -30.82 -34.55
N TYR A 3 -10.93 -31.44 -34.38
CA TYR A 3 -11.89 -31.03 -33.37
C TYR A 3 -11.27 -30.98 -31.97
N SER A 4 -10.25 -31.81 -31.72
CA SER A 4 -9.48 -31.82 -30.47
C SER A 4 -8.82 -30.47 -30.16
N THR A 5 -8.14 -29.84 -31.12
CA THR A 5 -7.50 -28.54 -30.90
C THR A 5 -8.52 -27.42 -30.78
N LEU A 6 -9.62 -27.49 -31.55
CA LEU A 6 -10.73 -26.56 -31.45
C LEU A 6 -11.41 -26.61 -30.06
N TYR A 7 -11.62 -27.80 -29.50
CA TYR A 7 -12.17 -27.96 -28.15
C TYR A 7 -11.24 -27.40 -27.07
N LEU A 8 -9.92 -27.58 -27.20
CA LEU A 8 -8.97 -27.00 -26.26
C LEU A 8 -9.02 -25.46 -26.28
N PHE A 9 -9.02 -24.84 -27.47
CA PHE A 9 -9.14 -23.37 -27.56
C PHE A 9 -10.45 -22.86 -26.96
N ILE A 10 -11.58 -23.51 -27.26
CA ILE A 10 -12.87 -23.14 -26.68
C ILE A 10 -12.87 -23.33 -25.16
N ALA A 11 -12.25 -24.40 -24.65
CA ALA A 11 -12.13 -24.64 -23.20
C ALA A 11 -11.34 -23.53 -22.50
N PHE A 12 -10.21 -23.08 -23.05
CA PHE A 12 -9.44 -21.98 -22.49
C PHE A 12 -10.21 -20.65 -22.51
N VAL A 13 -10.91 -20.35 -23.61
CA VAL A 13 -11.73 -19.13 -23.71
C VAL A 13 -12.89 -19.18 -22.72
N CYS A 14 -13.61 -20.31 -22.63
CA CYS A 14 -14.71 -20.48 -21.68
C CYS A 14 -14.24 -20.40 -20.22
N LEU A 15 -13.10 -21.04 -19.89
CA LEU A 15 -12.51 -20.98 -18.55
C LEU A 15 -12.15 -19.54 -18.17
N GLY A 16 -11.51 -18.80 -19.08
CA GLY A 16 -11.19 -17.39 -18.88
C GLY A 16 -12.42 -16.52 -18.68
N LEU A 17 -13.48 -16.74 -19.46
CA LEU A 17 -14.74 -16.00 -19.30
C LEU A 17 -15.45 -16.32 -17.98
N VAL A 18 -15.39 -17.58 -17.51
CA VAL A 18 -15.96 -17.97 -16.21
C VAL A 18 -15.20 -17.30 -15.07
N ILE A 19 -13.87 -17.32 -15.09
CA ILE A 19 -13.03 -16.66 -14.07
C ILE A 19 -13.30 -15.15 -14.07
N ALA A 20 -13.33 -14.51 -15.24
CA ALA A 20 -13.63 -13.09 -15.37
C ALA A 20 -15.04 -12.73 -14.84
N LEU A 21 -16.04 -13.57 -15.08
CA LEU A 21 -17.39 -13.37 -14.56
C LEU A 21 -17.46 -13.54 -13.04
N LEU A 22 -16.75 -14.52 -12.47
CA LEU A 22 -16.66 -14.70 -11.03
C LEU A 22 -16.03 -13.46 -10.37
N ASN A 23 -14.91 -12.97 -10.90
CA ASN A 23 -14.25 -11.74 -10.44
C ASN A 23 -15.12 -10.48 -10.63
N PHE A 24 -15.89 -10.40 -11.71
CA PHE A 24 -16.81 -9.29 -11.94
C PHE A 24 -17.99 -9.28 -10.97
N LEU A 25 -18.52 -10.46 -10.65
CA LEU A 25 -19.63 -10.61 -9.71
C LEU A 25 -19.20 -10.33 -8.26
N THR A 26 -17.98 -10.74 -7.86
CA THR A 26 -17.41 -10.40 -6.55
C THR A 26 -17.15 -8.90 -6.43
N LYS A 27 -16.63 -8.25 -7.49
CA LYS A 27 -16.41 -6.80 -7.58
C LYS A 27 -17.72 -5.98 -7.51
N LYS A 28 -18.80 -6.46 -8.13
CA LYS A 28 -20.10 -5.75 -8.19
C LYS A 28 -20.84 -5.69 -6.85
N LYS A 29 -20.65 -6.69 -5.97
CA LYS A 29 -21.33 -6.77 -4.66
C LYS A 29 -20.82 -5.74 -3.65
N ASN A 30 -19.56 -5.28 -3.77
CA ASN A 30 -18.94 -4.37 -2.82
C ASN A 30 -19.29 -2.88 -3.03
N ARG A 31 -19.92 -2.54 -4.17
CA ARG A 31 -20.21 -1.14 -4.55
C ARG A 31 -21.47 -0.54 -3.91
N LYS A 32 -22.23 -1.30 -3.10
CA LYS A 32 -23.56 -0.90 -2.59
C LYS A 32 -23.63 -0.53 -1.10
N ARG A 33 -22.53 -0.49 -0.36
CA ARG A 33 -22.58 -0.35 1.11
C ARG A 33 -21.99 0.92 1.73
N ILE A 34 -21.51 1.88 0.94
CA ILE A 34 -20.96 3.14 1.47
C ILE A 34 -21.72 4.31 0.85
N GLN A 35 -22.90 4.59 1.39
CA GLN A 35 -23.62 5.85 1.21
C GLN A 35 -24.51 6.03 2.46
N GLU A 36 -24.50 7.26 2.99
CA GLU A 36 -25.14 7.75 4.22
C GLU A 36 -24.42 7.43 5.53
N ASP A 37 -23.59 8.38 5.97
CA ASP A 37 -23.84 9.12 7.21
C ASP A 37 -22.92 10.34 7.25
N THR A 38 -23.49 11.52 7.04
CA THR A 38 -22.81 12.82 7.24
C THR A 38 -23.24 13.36 8.59
N PRO A 39 -22.37 13.51 9.60
CA PRO A 39 -22.73 14.19 10.83
C PRO A 39 -22.58 15.71 10.69
N ASP A 40 -23.67 16.42 10.95
CA ASP A 40 -23.74 17.88 11.04
C ASP A 40 -22.80 18.43 12.12
N ILE A 41 -22.01 19.45 11.78
CA ILE A 41 -21.21 20.23 12.74
C ILE A 41 -21.99 21.51 13.08
N PRO A 42 -22.51 21.69 14.31
CA PRO A 42 -22.92 23.00 14.77
C PRO A 42 -21.72 23.78 15.33
N ALA A 43 -21.63 25.04 14.92
CA ALA A 43 -20.71 26.04 15.44
C ALA A 43 -21.08 26.42 16.89
N SER A 44 -20.06 26.55 17.76
CA SER A 44 -20.14 27.24 19.07
C SER A 44 -18.71 27.35 19.60
N ASP A 45 -18.06 28.50 19.42
CA ASP A 45 -17.93 29.62 20.39
C ASP A 45 -16.77 29.46 21.39
N ASN A 46 -15.89 30.45 21.30
CA ASN A 46 -14.68 30.65 22.07
C ASN A 46 -15.01 31.51 23.30
N SER A 47 -14.59 31.10 24.51
CA SER A 47 -14.14 32.00 25.58
C SER A 47 -13.95 31.30 26.93
N THR A 48 -12.79 31.54 27.55
CA THR A 48 -12.62 31.84 29.00
C THR A 48 -12.70 30.65 29.99
N VAL A 49 -11.79 30.36 30.95
CA VAL A 49 -10.49 30.86 31.46
C VAL A 49 -10.10 29.97 32.68
N GLN A 50 -8.80 29.70 32.91
CA GLN A 50 -8.11 29.32 34.19
C GLN A 50 -8.50 27.98 34.89
N ALA A 51 -7.67 27.23 35.63
CA ALA A 51 -6.32 27.35 36.18
C ALA A 51 -5.83 25.97 36.75
N GLN A 52 -4.50 25.77 36.80
CA GLN A 52 -3.68 25.05 37.83
C GLN A 52 -3.92 23.53 38.09
N ALA A 53 -2.98 22.66 38.48
CA ALA A 53 -1.51 22.60 38.54
C ALA A 53 -1.09 21.14 38.91
N LEU A 54 0.05 20.67 38.37
CA LEU A 54 1.02 19.67 38.88
C LEU A 54 0.54 18.31 39.46
N THR A 55 0.86 17.19 38.77
CA THR A 55 1.49 15.98 39.35
C THR A 55 2.22 15.14 38.28
N ASP A 56 3.36 14.55 38.66
CA ASP A 56 4.35 13.82 37.87
C ASP A 56 3.94 12.45 37.27
N ASN A 57 4.59 12.13 36.12
CA ASN A 57 4.98 10.81 35.57
C ASN A 57 3.91 9.87 34.90
N PRO A 58 4.30 9.01 33.92
CA PRO A 58 3.87 9.20 32.52
C PRO A 58 3.39 7.89 31.88
N LYS A 59 2.11 7.72 31.57
CA LYS A 59 1.69 6.65 30.66
C LYS A 59 0.47 7.03 29.82
N GLN A 60 0.70 6.96 28.52
CA GLN A 60 -0.23 6.62 27.44
C GLN A 60 -0.99 7.75 26.72
N GLN A 61 -0.90 7.63 25.39
CA GLN A 61 -1.88 7.96 24.35
C GLN A 61 -1.80 9.33 23.67
N GLY A 62 -1.57 9.26 22.35
CA GLY A 62 -1.81 10.33 21.39
C GLY A 62 -0.56 10.74 20.62
N TYR A 63 -0.12 9.95 19.64
CA TYR A 63 0.71 10.54 18.57
C TYR A 63 -0.19 11.41 17.71
N VAL A 64 -0.28 12.68 18.09
CA VAL A 64 -0.76 13.77 17.25
C VAL A 64 0.22 13.86 16.09
N ARG A 65 -0.23 13.51 14.88
CA ARG A 65 0.48 13.86 13.65
C ARG A 65 0.58 15.39 13.61
N PRO A 66 1.78 16.00 13.63
CA PRO A 66 1.85 17.44 13.42
C PRO A 66 1.62 17.71 11.93
N GLU A 67 0.41 18.14 11.61
CA GLU A 67 0.18 19.06 10.51
C GLU A 67 1.01 20.33 10.80
N GLY A 68 1.99 20.63 9.95
CA GLY A 68 2.73 21.88 9.98
C GLY A 68 4.21 21.71 10.31
N CYS A 69 5.06 21.90 9.27
CA CYS A 69 6.44 22.30 9.45
C CYS A 69 6.50 23.53 10.36
N CYS A 70 7.15 23.40 11.52
CA CYS A 70 7.52 24.52 12.36
C CYS A 70 8.48 25.43 11.57
N GLY A 71 8.04 26.67 11.29
CA GLY A 71 8.73 27.67 10.48
C GLY A 71 9.97 28.25 11.17
N MET A 72 11.02 27.42 11.29
CA MET A 72 12.37 27.86 11.64
C MET A 72 13.42 26.90 11.06
N HIS A 73 13.46 26.78 9.74
CA HIS A 73 14.66 26.40 9.02
C HIS A 73 14.76 27.33 7.81
N GLU A 74 15.38 28.49 8.04
CA GLU A 74 15.87 29.32 6.95
C GLU A 74 16.93 28.51 6.19
N VAL A 75 16.71 28.38 4.88
CA VAL A 75 17.49 27.64 3.88
C VAL A 75 17.24 26.13 3.81
N CYS A 76 16.02 25.72 3.42
CA CYS A 76 15.93 24.53 2.58
C CYS A 76 16.45 24.93 1.19
N GLU A 77 17.63 24.42 0.82
CA GLU A 77 18.19 24.47 -0.53
C GLU A 77 17.27 23.68 -1.49
N LYS A 78 16.12 24.27 -1.82
CA LYS A 78 15.07 23.69 -2.64
C LYS A 78 15.38 23.78 -4.15
N ASP A 79 16.63 24.07 -4.49
CA ASP A 79 17.12 24.17 -5.86
C ASP A 79 18.08 23.02 -6.25
N SER A 80 18.38 22.07 -5.35
CA SER A 80 19.08 20.82 -5.73
C SER A 80 18.14 19.65 -6.06
N LEU A 81 16.83 19.82 -5.81
CA LEU A 81 15.80 18.76 -5.88
C LEU A 81 14.89 18.83 -7.13
N LEU A 82 15.37 19.47 -8.18
CA LEU A 82 14.95 19.18 -9.56
C LEU A 82 15.59 17.88 -10.10
N SER A 83 16.28 17.12 -9.24
CA SER A 83 16.99 15.90 -9.60
C SER A 83 16.03 14.72 -9.62
N GLU A 84 15.38 14.54 -10.77
CA GLU A 84 14.56 13.39 -11.18
C GLU A 84 13.29 13.12 -10.33
N SER A 85 12.13 13.37 -10.95
CA SER A 85 10.88 12.76 -10.48
C SER A 85 11.10 11.25 -10.35
N PRO A 86 10.80 10.62 -9.20
CA PRO A 86 11.03 9.20 -9.05
C PRO A 86 10.21 8.42 -10.09
N GLU A 87 10.90 7.75 -11.00
CA GLU A 87 10.28 6.90 -12.01
C GLU A 87 9.67 5.66 -11.35
N ILE A 88 8.43 5.33 -11.72
CA ILE A 88 7.75 4.13 -11.25
C ILE A 88 8.14 2.98 -12.18
N ILE A 89 8.82 1.97 -11.64
CA ILE A 89 9.16 0.72 -12.33
C ILE A 89 8.15 -0.36 -11.91
N TYR A 90 7.58 -1.06 -12.88
CA TYR A 90 6.62 -2.15 -12.65
C TYR A 90 7.30 -3.51 -12.75
N PHE A 91 6.84 -4.46 -11.93
CA PHE A 91 7.43 -5.80 -11.81
C PHE A 91 6.43 -6.91 -12.13
N ALA A 92 5.60 -6.70 -13.17
CA ALA A 92 4.46 -7.56 -13.51
C ALA A 92 3.45 -7.71 -12.35
N ASP A 93 3.25 -6.62 -11.62
CA ASP A 93 2.46 -6.52 -10.41
C ASP A 93 1.38 -5.42 -10.50
N GLU A 94 0.93 -5.11 -11.72
CA GLU A 94 -0.06 -4.06 -12.00
C GLU A 94 -1.42 -4.34 -11.34
N GLU A 95 -1.72 -5.61 -11.06
CA GLU A 95 -2.95 -6.01 -10.36
C GLU A 95 -3.01 -5.42 -8.94
N LEU A 96 -1.84 -5.21 -8.29
CA LEU A 96 -1.74 -4.62 -6.97
C LEU A 96 -2.15 -3.13 -6.94
N ASP A 97 -2.21 -2.45 -8.08
CA ASP A 97 -2.68 -1.06 -8.16
C ASP A 97 -4.16 -0.93 -7.72
N ALA A 98 -4.91 -2.03 -7.73
CA ALA A 98 -6.26 -2.10 -7.15
C ALA A 98 -6.30 -1.83 -5.63
N TYR A 99 -5.16 -1.99 -4.95
CA TYR A 99 -5.01 -1.82 -3.50
C TYR A 99 -4.48 -0.46 -3.06
N LYS A 100 -4.33 0.49 -3.99
CA LYS A 100 -3.86 1.84 -3.70
C LYS A 100 -4.69 2.53 -2.61
N GLY A 101 -4.01 3.08 -1.61
CA GLY A 101 -4.63 3.79 -0.49
C GLY A 101 -5.31 2.90 0.56
N ARG A 102 -5.13 1.56 0.49
CA ARG A 102 -5.54 0.66 1.57
C ARG A 102 -4.49 0.58 2.67
N GLU A 103 -4.93 0.25 3.88
CA GLU A 103 -4.04 0.02 5.02
C GLU A 103 -3.51 -1.41 5.06
N ALA A 104 -2.34 -1.61 5.70
CA ALA A 104 -1.66 -2.91 5.79
C ALA A 104 -2.47 -4.01 6.51
N PHE A 105 -3.46 -3.65 7.32
CA PHE A 105 -4.27 -4.59 8.11
C PHE A 105 -5.59 -4.98 7.44
N ASP A 106 -5.94 -4.34 6.32
CA ASP A 106 -7.23 -4.52 5.66
C ASP A 106 -7.25 -5.70 4.67
N TYR A 107 -6.12 -6.38 4.45
CA TYR A 107 -6.00 -7.43 3.44
C TYR A 107 -6.56 -8.78 3.92
N LYS A 108 -7.27 -9.47 3.03
CA LYS A 108 -7.70 -10.87 3.22
C LYS A 108 -6.60 -11.83 2.80
N SER A 109 -6.68 -13.09 3.24
CA SER A 109 -5.71 -14.12 2.91
C SER A 109 -5.51 -14.31 1.40
N GLU A 110 -6.58 -14.22 0.60
CA GLU A 110 -6.47 -14.32 -0.86
C GLU A 110 -5.73 -13.12 -1.47
N GLU A 111 -5.95 -11.92 -0.92
CA GLU A 111 -5.27 -10.70 -1.38
C GLU A 111 -3.80 -10.70 -0.95
N ILE A 112 -3.48 -11.24 0.23
CA ILE A 112 -2.10 -11.42 0.69
C ILE A 112 -1.35 -12.37 -0.25
N ALA A 113 -1.99 -13.45 -0.70
CA ALA A 113 -1.40 -14.40 -1.64
C ALA A 113 -0.99 -13.74 -2.97
N GLU A 114 -1.70 -12.71 -3.45
CA GLU A 114 -1.30 -11.96 -4.65
C GLU A 114 0.03 -11.22 -4.45
N PHE A 115 0.27 -10.68 -3.25
CA PHE A 115 1.58 -10.08 -2.92
C PHE A 115 2.68 -11.14 -2.77
N GLU A 116 2.36 -12.32 -2.21
CA GLU A 116 3.29 -13.45 -2.10
C GLU A 116 3.72 -13.96 -3.47
N ASP A 117 2.78 -14.15 -4.38
CA ASP A 117 3.04 -14.63 -5.74
C ASP A 117 4.01 -13.68 -6.47
N VAL A 118 3.81 -12.36 -6.36
CA VAL A 118 4.73 -11.38 -6.91
C VAL A 118 6.11 -11.53 -6.26
N LEU A 119 6.19 -11.51 -4.92
CA LEU A 119 7.46 -11.58 -4.19
C LEU A 119 8.28 -12.84 -4.55
N LEU A 120 7.63 -13.98 -4.72
CA LEU A 120 8.26 -15.24 -5.11
C LEU A 120 8.84 -15.24 -6.53
N THR A 121 8.32 -14.40 -7.43
CA THR A 121 8.82 -14.29 -8.81
C THR A 121 10.01 -13.32 -8.93
N LEU A 122 10.20 -12.44 -7.94
CA LEU A 122 11.26 -11.43 -7.95
C LEU A 122 12.62 -12.03 -7.63
N LYS A 123 13.67 -11.45 -8.22
CA LYS A 123 15.04 -11.68 -7.72
C LYS A 123 15.25 -10.91 -6.42
N GLU A 124 16.11 -11.42 -5.55
CA GLU A 124 16.51 -10.75 -4.30
C GLU A 124 17.04 -9.31 -4.53
N SER A 125 17.63 -9.04 -5.70
CA SER A 125 18.07 -7.69 -6.09
C SER A 125 16.91 -6.72 -6.33
N GLU A 126 15.80 -7.23 -6.85
CA GLU A 126 14.66 -6.47 -7.32
C GLU A 126 13.68 -6.15 -6.18
N VAL A 127 13.69 -6.94 -5.09
CA VAL A 127 12.78 -6.76 -3.93
C VAL A 127 12.84 -5.32 -3.36
N SER A 128 14.03 -4.73 -3.28
CA SER A 128 14.18 -3.36 -2.76
C SER A 128 13.58 -2.29 -3.70
N GLU A 129 13.67 -2.51 -5.01
CA GLU A 129 13.13 -1.61 -6.03
C GLU A 129 11.62 -1.77 -6.15
N TRP A 130 11.13 -3.01 -5.99
CA TRP A 130 9.70 -3.31 -5.92
C TRP A 130 9.02 -2.63 -4.73
N LEU A 131 9.60 -2.72 -3.52
CA LEU A 131 9.09 -2.01 -2.34
C LEU A 131 9.04 -0.49 -2.57
N LYS A 132 10.06 0.08 -3.20
CA LYS A 132 10.09 1.50 -3.58
C LYS A 132 8.98 1.83 -4.58
N SER A 133 8.75 0.98 -5.58
CA SER A 133 7.67 1.14 -6.55
C SER A 133 6.29 1.12 -5.89
N LEU A 134 6.03 0.19 -4.97
CA LEU A 134 4.78 0.14 -4.20
C LEU A 134 4.57 1.44 -3.40
N GLN A 135 5.60 1.93 -2.73
CA GLN A 135 5.55 3.19 -1.98
C GLN A 135 5.21 4.38 -2.89
N LEU A 136 5.86 4.49 -4.06
CA LEU A 136 5.59 5.55 -5.04
C LEU A 136 4.16 5.47 -5.59
N ARG A 137 3.62 4.25 -5.74
CA ARG A 137 2.25 4.02 -6.17
C ARG A 137 1.22 4.25 -5.06
N GLY A 138 1.64 4.33 -3.80
CA GLY A 138 0.76 4.48 -2.64
C GLY A 138 0.06 3.17 -2.25
N ILE A 139 0.74 2.04 -2.48
CA ILE A 139 0.30 0.71 -2.08
C ILE A 139 1.10 0.32 -0.83
N VAL A 140 0.40 0.01 0.25
CA VAL A 140 1.02 -0.45 1.49
C VAL A 140 0.86 -1.97 1.55
N PRO A 141 1.94 -2.77 1.45
CA PRO A 141 1.81 -4.23 1.51
C PRO A 141 1.42 -4.72 2.92
N PRO A 142 0.87 -5.93 3.05
CA PRO A 142 0.62 -6.56 4.34
C PRO A 142 1.90 -6.72 5.17
N GLN A 143 1.78 -6.71 6.50
CA GLN A 143 2.94 -6.80 7.40
C GLN A 143 3.77 -8.09 7.18
N SER A 144 3.13 -9.23 6.93
CA SER A 144 3.84 -10.50 6.64
C SER A 144 4.78 -10.39 5.44
N ILE A 145 4.31 -9.78 4.36
CA ILE A 145 5.08 -9.56 3.13
C ILE A 145 6.19 -8.56 3.36
N MET A 146 5.89 -7.50 4.13
CA MET A 146 6.88 -6.48 4.46
C MET A 146 8.05 -7.09 5.25
N ASP A 147 7.77 -7.92 6.25
CA ASP A 147 8.80 -8.58 7.05
C ASP A 147 9.68 -9.53 6.21
N GLU A 148 9.07 -10.33 5.33
CA GLU A 148 9.78 -11.23 4.43
C GLU A 148 10.66 -10.46 3.43
N ALA A 149 10.10 -9.44 2.77
CA ALA A 149 10.84 -8.60 1.84
C ALA A 149 12.01 -7.87 2.53
N LEU A 150 11.81 -7.37 3.75
CA LEU A 150 12.88 -6.71 4.52
C LEU A 150 13.97 -7.69 4.94
N MET A 151 13.63 -8.93 5.27
CA MET A 151 14.60 -9.98 5.56
C MET A 151 15.54 -10.20 4.36
N ILE A 152 14.98 -10.42 3.17
CA ILE A 152 15.74 -10.61 1.92
C ILE A 152 16.67 -9.42 1.65
N VAL A 153 16.15 -8.20 1.77
CA VAL A 153 16.94 -6.99 1.52
C VAL A 153 18.05 -6.81 2.55
N SER A 154 17.81 -7.16 3.82
CA SER A 154 18.81 -7.07 4.88
C SER A 154 19.97 -8.06 4.68
N GLU A 155 19.67 -9.30 4.27
CA GLU A 155 20.65 -10.33 3.97
C GLU A 155 21.55 -9.91 2.81
N ARG A 156 20.95 -9.38 1.74
CA ARG A 156 21.70 -8.86 0.60
C ARG A 156 22.68 -7.74 0.99
N ARG A 157 22.24 -6.78 1.82
CA ARG A 157 23.11 -5.70 2.29
C ARG A 157 24.28 -6.26 3.09
N ALA A 158 24.03 -7.21 3.97
CA ALA A 158 25.07 -7.87 4.74
C ALA A 158 26.07 -8.60 3.83
N ASN A 159 25.59 -9.28 2.77
CA ASN A 159 26.46 -9.98 1.83
C ASN A 159 27.31 -9.01 0.99
N SER A 160 26.73 -7.89 0.54
CA SER A 160 27.45 -6.87 -0.26
C SER A 160 28.55 -6.11 0.50
N VAL A 161 28.56 -6.18 1.84
CA VAL A 161 29.60 -5.57 2.69
C VAL A 161 30.79 -6.51 2.90
N ASN A 162 30.62 -7.81 2.64
CA ASN A 162 31.66 -8.83 2.83
C ASN A 162 32.46 -9.13 1.55
N ASP A 163 32.09 -8.55 0.41
CA ASP A 163 32.81 -8.59 -0.87
C ASP A 163 33.67 -7.34 -1.08
#